data_AF-Q0CJ40-F1
#
_entry.id   AF-Q0CJ40-F1
#
_cell.length_a   1.000
_cell.length_b   1.000
_cell.length_c   1.000
_cell.angle_alpha   90.00
_cell.angle_beta   90.00
_cell.angle_gamma   90.00
#
_symmetry.space_group_name_H-M   'P 1'
#
loop_
_entity.id
_entity.type
_entity.pdbx_description
1 polymer ?
#
loop_
_entity_poly.entity_id
_entity_poly.type
_entity_poly.pdbx_seq_one_letter_code
_entity_poly.pdbx_strand_id
1 'polypeptide(L)'
;MSQEADDYIQSHKLLSNWNDELEYLGYILAEIVDPHGLDERGFEWHQAADLPAIEKTVKQASKKSNDRLSAVLSKARQKELIRLMRESRVIRNAVAHHHTPCEQEMREMQHTKDELSGQLQSTIGLIASKFNIDHVTNSFLLLISGA
;
A
#
# COMPACT_ATOMS: atom_id res chain seq x y z
N MET A 1 -25.52 23.78 -4.83
CA MET A 1 -26.00 22.58 -4.11
C MET A 1 -25.77 21.27 -4.88
N SER A 2 -26.06 21.14 -6.18
CA SER A 2 -25.74 19.89 -6.91
C SER A 2 -24.23 19.71 -7.12
N GLN A 3 -23.54 20.76 -7.57
CA GLN A 3 -22.10 20.69 -7.88
C GLN A 3 -21.22 20.29 -6.68
N GLU A 4 -21.44 20.89 -5.51
CA GLU A 4 -20.67 20.57 -4.30
C GLU A 4 -20.89 19.11 -3.83
N ALA A 5 -22.10 18.59 -3.99
CA ALA A 5 -22.40 17.19 -3.68
C ALA A 5 -21.75 16.24 -4.70
N ASP A 6 -21.76 16.61 -5.98
CA ASP A 6 -21.11 15.83 -7.04
C ASP A 6 -19.58 15.82 -6.85
N ASP A 7 -18.96 16.97 -6.57
CA ASP A 7 -17.52 17.10 -6.31
C ASP A 7 -17.08 16.30 -5.08
N TYR A 8 -17.91 16.30 -4.02
CA TYR A 8 -17.72 15.46 -2.84
C TYR A 8 -17.75 13.97 -3.21
N ILE A 9 -18.79 13.52 -3.93
CA ILE A 9 -18.94 12.11 -4.31
C ILE A 9 -17.76 11.64 -5.16
N GLN A 10 -17.34 12.45 -6.14
CA GLN A 10 -16.22 12.10 -7.01
C GLN A 10 -14.89 12.02 -6.23
N SER A 11 -14.60 13.03 -5.41
CA SER A 11 -13.38 13.05 -4.61
C SER A 11 -13.34 11.89 -3.63
N HIS A 12 -14.45 11.60 -2.95
CA HIS A 12 -14.54 10.50 -2.00
C HIS A 12 -14.37 9.13 -2.68
N LYS A 13 -14.96 8.94 -3.87
CA LYS A 13 -14.78 7.71 -4.65
C LYS A 13 -13.32 7.51 -5.07
N LEU A 14 -12.65 8.58 -5.52
CA LEU A 14 -11.23 8.51 -5.87
C LEU A 14 -10.36 8.14 -4.67
N LEU A 15 -10.56 8.82 -3.54
CA LEU A 15 -9.81 8.55 -2.31
C LEU A 15 -10.04 7.13 -1.79
N SER A 16 -11.27 6.62 -1.86
CA SER A 16 -11.59 5.23 -1.50
C SER A 16 -10.82 4.25 -2.39
N ASN A 17 -10.88 4.43 -3.72
CA ASN A 17 -10.16 3.57 -4.65
C ASN A 17 -8.65 3.60 -4.41
N TRP A 18 -8.08 4.78 -4.13
CA TRP A 18 -6.66 4.91 -3.81
C TRP A 18 -6.29 4.20 -2.51
N ASN A 19 -7.13 4.32 -1.47
CA ASN A 19 -6.92 3.61 -0.22
C ASN A 19 -6.93 2.09 -0.43
N ASP A 20 -7.94 1.58 -1.13
CA ASP A 20 -8.10 0.14 -1.40
C ASP A 20 -6.91 -0.43 -2.19
N GLU A 21 -6.42 0.30 -3.20
CA GLU A 21 -5.25 -0.09 -3.98
C GLU A 21 -3.98 -0.19 -3.11
N LEU A 22 -3.75 0.81 -2.26
CA LEU A 22 -2.58 0.85 -1.37
C LEU A 22 -2.64 -0.23 -0.30
N GLU A 23 -3.83 -0.50 0.27
CA GLU A 23 -4.03 -1.58 1.24
C GLU A 23 -3.84 -2.95 0.59
N TYR A 24 -4.34 -3.14 -0.63
CA TYR A 24 -4.12 -4.38 -1.38
C TYR A 24 -2.64 -4.64 -1.69
N LEU A 25 -1.93 -3.66 -2.23
CA LEU A 25 -0.49 -3.78 -2.50
C LEU A 25 0.31 -3.96 -1.20
N GLY A 26 -0.04 -3.21 -0.16
CA GLY A 26 0.57 -3.30 1.14
C GLY A 26 0.40 -4.70 1.76
N TYR A 27 -0.78 -5.28 1.63
CA TYR A 27 -1.07 -6.65 2.07
C TYR A 27 -0.17 -7.67 1.36
N ILE A 28 -0.09 -7.60 0.02
CA ILE A 28 0.78 -8.51 -0.75
C ILE A 28 2.22 -8.41 -0.26
N LEU A 29 2.72 -7.18 -0.04
CA LEU A 29 4.07 -6.99 0.48
C LEU A 29 4.24 -7.61 1.87
N ALA A 30 3.29 -7.43 2.77
CA ALA A 30 3.35 -8.00 4.12
C ALA A 30 3.44 -9.53 4.07
N GLU A 31 2.59 -10.18 3.27
CA GLU A 31 2.57 -11.64 3.11
C GLU A 31 3.85 -12.19 2.52
N ILE A 32 4.43 -11.53 1.52
CA ILE A 32 5.69 -12.03 0.93
C ILE A 32 6.90 -11.74 1.80
N VAL A 33 6.88 -10.69 2.64
CA VAL A 33 8.02 -10.34 3.51
C VAL A 33 8.02 -11.17 4.79
N ASP A 34 6.84 -11.41 5.36
CA ASP A 34 6.65 -12.20 6.58
C ASP A 34 5.46 -13.15 6.38
N PRO A 35 5.67 -14.31 5.72
CA PRO A 35 4.60 -15.28 5.49
C PRO A 35 3.92 -15.67 6.80
N HIS A 36 2.58 -15.64 6.83
CA HIS A 36 1.74 -15.84 8.03
C HIS A 36 1.85 -14.74 9.10
N GLY A 37 2.65 -13.70 8.89
CA GLY A 37 2.84 -12.63 9.86
C GLY A 37 1.56 -11.83 10.13
N LEU A 38 0.65 -11.75 9.15
CA LEU A 38 -0.68 -11.16 9.33
C LEU A 38 -1.64 -12.11 10.06
N ASP A 39 -1.66 -13.39 9.69
CA ASP A 39 -2.45 -14.44 10.36
C ASP A 39 -2.10 -14.52 11.86
N GLU A 40 -0.81 -14.57 12.21
CA GLU A 40 -0.31 -14.60 13.60
C GLU A 40 -0.76 -13.39 14.43
N ARG A 41 -1.19 -12.31 13.78
CA ARG A 41 -1.65 -11.07 14.40
C ARG A 41 -3.17 -10.94 14.40
N GLY A 42 -3.88 -11.98 13.98
CA GLY A 42 -5.33 -12.03 13.95
C GLY A 42 -5.95 -11.42 12.69
N PHE A 43 -5.16 -11.21 11.63
CA PHE A 43 -5.67 -10.74 10.34
C PHE A 43 -5.82 -11.92 9.37
N GLU A 44 -6.68 -12.88 9.72
CA GLU A 44 -6.93 -14.10 8.93
C GLU A 44 -7.54 -13.83 7.54
N TRP A 45 -8.05 -12.61 7.32
CA TRP A 45 -8.67 -12.19 6.05
C TRP A 45 -8.12 -10.84 5.60
N HIS A 46 -7.82 -10.74 4.29
CA HIS A 46 -7.35 -9.54 3.58
C HIS A 46 -8.11 -8.25 3.97
N GLN A 47 -9.42 -8.35 4.21
CA GLN A 47 -10.31 -7.21 4.51
C GLN A 47 -10.10 -6.58 5.90
N ALA A 48 -9.27 -7.17 6.77
CA ALA A 48 -9.06 -6.70 8.12
C ALA A 48 -7.77 -5.88 8.31
N ALA A 49 -6.80 -6.01 7.40
CA ALA A 49 -5.49 -5.37 7.56
C ALA A 49 -5.46 -4.00 6.88
N ASP A 50 -5.71 -2.95 7.67
CA ASP A 50 -5.58 -1.58 7.20
C ASP A 50 -4.10 -1.19 6.99
N LEU A 51 -3.88 -0.10 6.25
CA LEU A 51 -2.52 0.39 5.95
C LEU A 51 -1.65 0.58 7.22
N PRO A 52 -2.17 1.11 8.35
CA PRO A 52 -1.45 1.14 9.62
C PRO A 52 -0.99 -0.23 10.15
N ALA A 53 -1.84 -1.25 10.10
CA ALA A 53 -1.49 -2.61 10.51
C ALA A 53 -0.41 -3.20 9.61
N ILE A 54 -0.56 -3.02 8.30
CA ILE A 54 0.42 -3.43 7.28
C ILE A 54 1.78 -2.76 7.53
N GLU A 55 1.83 -1.44 7.72
CA GLU A 55 3.07 -0.71 8.02
C GLU A 55 3.78 -1.31 9.24
N LYS A 56 3.03 -1.59 10.31
CA LYS A 56 3.57 -2.19 11.53
C LYS A 56 4.18 -3.56 11.27
N THR A 57 3.52 -4.39 10.47
CA THR A 57 4.00 -5.72 10.07
C THR A 57 5.27 -5.64 9.25
N VAL A 58 5.28 -4.85 8.17
CA VAL A 58 6.47 -4.65 7.32
C VAL A 58 7.64 -4.08 8.13
N LYS A 59 7.40 -3.09 8.99
CA LYS A 59 8.42 -2.50 9.88
C LYS A 59 8.97 -3.48 10.90
N GLN A 60 8.20 -4.45 11.36
CA GLN A 60 8.70 -5.47 12.28
C GLN A 60 9.46 -6.56 11.53
N ALA A 61 8.98 -6.97 10.36
CA ALA A 61 9.69 -7.92 9.52
C ALA A 61 11.07 -7.40 9.11
N SER A 62 11.18 -6.11 8.77
CA SER A 62 12.46 -5.46 8.43
C SER A 62 13.49 -5.37 9.58
N LYS A 63 13.12 -5.79 10.80
CA LYS A 63 14.04 -5.86 11.95
C LYS A 63 14.58 -7.26 12.17
N LYS A 64 14.00 -8.30 11.55
CA LYS A 64 14.48 -9.68 11.65
C LYS A 64 15.80 -9.81 10.88
N SER A 65 16.75 -10.59 11.39
CA SER A 65 17.95 -10.93 10.62
C SER A 65 17.57 -11.79 9.41
N ASN A 66 18.12 -11.49 8.21
CA ASN A 66 17.77 -12.15 6.95
C ASN A 66 16.30 -11.99 6.49
N ASP A 67 15.66 -10.86 6.83
CA ASP A 67 14.35 -10.57 6.29
C ASP A 67 14.38 -10.39 4.76
N ARG A 68 13.28 -10.74 4.09
CA ARG A 68 13.22 -10.69 2.61
C ARG A 68 13.33 -9.26 2.07
N LEU A 69 12.95 -8.25 2.86
CA LEU A 69 13.03 -6.85 2.48
C LEU A 69 14.50 -6.38 2.42
N SER A 70 15.34 -6.76 3.40
CA SER A 70 16.79 -6.46 3.39
C SER A 70 17.58 -7.23 2.34
N ALA A 71 17.03 -8.33 1.85
CA ALA A 71 17.62 -9.03 0.72
C ALA A 71 17.50 -8.25 -0.60
N VAL A 72 16.50 -7.37 -0.76
CA VAL A 72 16.25 -6.64 -2.02
C VAL A 72 16.39 -5.12 -1.91
N LEU A 73 16.18 -4.54 -0.71
CA LEU A 73 16.23 -3.11 -0.48
C LEU A 73 17.35 -2.75 0.49
N SER A 74 18.06 -1.67 0.17
CA SER A 74 18.98 -1.03 1.12
C SER A 74 18.21 -0.45 2.31
N LYS A 75 18.88 -0.28 3.47
CA LYS A 75 18.27 0.33 4.66
C LYS A 75 17.66 1.71 4.39
N ALA A 76 18.25 2.49 3.48
CA ALA A 76 17.71 3.79 3.08
C ALA A 76 16.37 3.64 2.35
N ARG A 77 16.29 2.70 1.39
CA ARG A 77 15.05 2.42 0.65
C ARG A 77 13.96 1.83 1.53
N GLN A 78 14.31 1.00 2.51
CA GLN A 78 13.33 0.49 3.48
C GLN A 78 12.75 1.63 4.34
N LYS A 79 13.60 2.52 4.86
CA LYS A 79 13.14 3.69 5.62
C LYS A 79 12.19 4.55 4.78
N GLU A 80 12.53 4.71 3.51
CA GLU A 80 11.72 5.47 2.56
C GLU A 80 10.35 4.84 2.30
N LEU A 81 10.31 3.53 2.06
CA LEU A 81 9.05 2.79 1.92
C LEU A 81 8.15 2.94 3.16
N ILE A 82 8.73 2.78 4.35
CA ILE A 82 8.01 2.95 5.61
C ILE A 82 7.56 4.41 5.83
N ARG A 83 8.32 5.40 5.36
CA ARG A 83 7.93 6.82 5.38
C ARG A 83 6.70 7.05 4.50
N LEU A 84 6.73 6.58 3.26
CA LEU A 84 5.62 6.71 2.32
C LEU A 84 4.34 6.00 2.81
N MET A 85 4.45 4.82 3.43
CA MET A 85 3.34 4.14 4.10
C MET A 85 2.71 4.97 5.24
N ARG A 86 3.50 5.80 5.94
CA ARG A 86 2.95 6.70 6.96
C ARG A 86 2.27 7.90 6.35
N GLU A 87 2.86 8.49 5.32
CA GLU A 87 2.34 9.69 4.69
C GLU A 87 1.00 9.44 4.00
N SER A 88 0.86 8.30 3.34
CA SER A 88 -0.40 7.85 2.72
C SER A 88 -1.58 7.67 3.70
N ARG A 89 -1.35 7.67 5.02
CA ARG A 89 -2.44 7.69 6.03
C ARG A 89 -3.35 8.90 5.87
N VAL A 90 -2.87 9.99 5.28
CA VAL A 90 -3.69 11.17 4.97
C VAL A 90 -4.88 10.80 4.06
N ILE A 91 -4.68 9.88 3.10
CA ILE A 91 -5.71 9.40 2.18
C ILE A 91 -6.77 8.61 2.96
N ARG A 92 -6.32 7.62 3.77
CA ARG A 92 -7.20 6.84 4.65
C ARG A 92 -8.02 7.73 5.57
N ASN A 93 -7.38 8.72 6.20
CA ASN A 93 -8.05 9.63 7.12
C ASN A 93 -9.07 10.52 6.38
N ALA A 94 -8.76 10.96 5.16
CA ALA A 94 -9.71 11.72 4.35
C ALA A 94 -10.96 10.89 4.02
N VAL A 95 -10.80 9.60 3.70
CA VAL A 95 -11.93 8.66 3.53
C VAL A 95 -12.69 8.49 4.84
N ALA A 96 -12.02 8.08 5.92
CA ALA A 96 -12.65 7.74 7.20
C ALA A 96 -13.41 8.90 7.85
N HIS A 97 -12.97 10.15 7.62
CA HIS A 97 -13.59 11.33 8.18
C HIS A 97 -14.46 12.10 7.19
N HIS A 98 -14.73 11.54 6.00
CA HIS A 98 -15.47 12.19 4.92
C HIS A 98 -14.96 13.62 4.64
N HIS A 99 -13.64 13.80 4.73
CA HIS A 99 -13.03 15.08 4.45
C HIS A 99 -13.20 15.39 2.95
N THR A 100 -13.49 16.65 2.64
CA THR A 100 -13.60 17.15 1.27
C THR A 100 -12.35 17.98 0.97
N PRO A 101 -11.29 17.39 0.41
CA PRO A 101 -10.04 18.09 0.20
C PRO A 101 -10.17 19.08 -0.94
N CYS A 102 -9.43 20.19 -0.86
CA CYS A 102 -9.29 21.09 -1.99
C CYS A 102 -8.44 20.45 -3.10
N GLU A 103 -8.42 21.06 -4.28
CA GLU A 103 -7.65 20.54 -5.42
C GLU A 103 -6.15 20.35 -5.10
N GLN A 104 -5.57 21.23 -4.30
CA GLN A 104 -4.16 21.15 -3.93
C GLN A 104 -3.90 19.93 -3.05
N GLU A 105 -4.74 19.70 -2.05
CA GLU A 105 -4.67 18.52 -1.19
C GLU A 105 -4.89 17.23 -2.01
N MET A 106 -5.83 17.24 -2.96
CA MET A 106 -6.05 16.12 -3.89
C MET A 106 -4.79 15.81 -4.71
N ARG A 107 -4.10 16.82 -5.24
CA ARG A 107 -2.85 16.64 -5.99
C ARG A 107 -1.72 16.07 -5.13
N GLU A 108 -1.58 16.57 -3.89
CA GLU A 108 -0.58 16.07 -2.94
C GLU A 108 -0.85 14.61 -2.56
N MET A 109 -2.11 14.28 -2.29
CA MET A 109 -2.52 12.90 -2.01
C MET A 109 -2.31 11.98 -3.20
N GLN A 110 -2.60 12.43 -4.42
CA GLN A 110 -2.33 11.68 -5.64
C GLN A 110 -0.83 11.39 -5.78
N HIS A 111 0.03 12.39 -5.57
CA HIS A 111 1.47 12.21 -5.62
C HIS A 111 1.94 11.17 -4.60
N THR A 112 1.48 11.26 -3.34
CA THR A 112 1.80 10.26 -2.31
C THR A 112 1.32 8.86 -2.70
N LYS A 113 0.12 8.74 -3.28
CA LYS A 113 -0.43 7.48 -3.77
C LYS A 113 0.44 6.88 -4.87
N ASP A 114 0.78 7.66 -5.88
CA ASP A 114 1.54 7.19 -7.04
C ASP A 114 2.97 6.79 -6.65
N GLU A 115 3.61 7.57 -5.77
CA GLU A 115 4.94 7.25 -5.28
C GLU A 115 4.95 5.97 -4.42
N LEU A 116 3.99 5.81 -3.52
CA LEU A 116 3.89 4.61 -2.68
C LEU A 116 3.52 3.37 -3.50
N SER A 117 2.52 3.46 -4.39
CA SER A 117 2.11 2.34 -5.24
C SER A 117 3.26 1.85 -6.12
N GLY A 118 4.00 2.77 -6.75
CA GLY A 118 5.19 2.44 -7.53
C GLY A 118 6.28 1.74 -6.69
N GLN A 119 6.56 2.24 -5.48
CA GLN A 119 7.53 1.60 -4.57
C GLN A 119 7.06 0.21 -4.11
N LEU A 120 5.77 0.04 -3.80
CA LEU A 120 5.20 -1.25 -3.40
C LEU A 120 5.33 -2.26 -4.55
N GLN A 121 4.86 -1.91 -5.75
CA GLN A 121 4.91 -2.78 -6.93
C GLN A 121 6.35 -3.18 -7.26
N SER A 122 7.27 -2.22 -7.28
CA SER A 122 8.69 -2.48 -7.55
C SER A 122 9.29 -3.43 -6.50
N THR A 123 9.03 -3.17 -5.21
CA THR A 123 9.53 -4.00 -4.12
C THR A 123 8.97 -5.42 -4.18
N ILE A 124 7.67 -5.56 -4.43
CA ILE A 124 7.01 -6.84 -4.59
C ILE A 124 7.62 -7.64 -5.74
N GLY A 125 7.82 -7.00 -6.90
CA GLY A 125 8.45 -7.64 -8.06
C GLY A 125 9.88 -8.10 -7.76
N LEU A 126 10.68 -7.29 -7.07
CA LEU A 126 12.04 -7.66 -6.67
C LEU A 126 12.08 -8.85 -5.71
N ILE A 127 11.19 -8.88 -4.71
CA ILE A 127 11.08 -10.01 -3.78
C ILE A 127 10.62 -11.27 -4.51
N ALA A 128 9.55 -11.16 -5.32
CA ALA A 128 9.02 -12.29 -6.06
C ALA A 128 10.08 -12.90 -6.99
N SER A 129 10.83 -12.05 -7.70
CA SER A 129 11.93 -12.49 -8.57
C SER A 129 13.07 -13.13 -7.77
N LYS A 130 13.51 -12.52 -6.66
CA LYS A 130 14.65 -13.02 -5.87
C LYS A 130 14.35 -14.36 -5.18
N PHE A 131 13.10 -14.56 -4.77
CA PHE A 131 12.68 -15.72 -3.98
C PHE A 131 11.82 -16.72 -4.77
N ASN A 132 11.73 -16.57 -6.11
CA ASN A 132 10.95 -17.43 -7.02
C ASN A 132 9.49 -17.64 -6.56
N ILE A 133 8.80 -16.53 -6.28
CA ILE A 133 7.39 -16.56 -5.86
C ILE A 133 6.50 -16.44 -7.10
N ASP A 134 6.21 -17.58 -7.73
CA ASP A 134 5.49 -17.67 -9.02
C ASP A 134 4.01 -17.24 -8.96
N HIS A 135 3.40 -17.25 -7.77
CA HIS A 135 2.00 -16.85 -7.59
C HIS A 135 1.78 -15.33 -7.63
N VAL A 136 2.83 -14.53 -7.43
CA VAL A 136 2.75 -13.06 -7.46
C VAL A 136 2.91 -12.54 -8.89
N THR A 137 3.78 -13.16 -9.69
CA THR A 137 4.08 -12.76 -11.07
C THR A 137 2.87 -12.88 -12.02
N ASN A 138 2.02 -13.89 -11.86
CA ASN A 138 0.82 -14.05 -12.70
C ASN A 138 -0.28 -13.02 -12.40
N SER A 139 -0.45 -12.62 -11.14
CA SER A 139 -1.43 -11.59 -10.75
C SER A 139 -0.97 -10.17 -11.16
N PHE A 140 0.34 -9.91 -11.13
CA PHE A 140 0.93 -8.65 -11.59
C PHE A 140 0.85 -8.48 -13.12
N LEU A 141 1.04 -9.55 -13.89
CA LEU A 141 0.92 -9.48 -15.35
C LEU A 141 -0.51 -9.11 -15.79
N LEU A 142 -1.54 -9.59 -15.09
CA LEU A 142 -2.94 -9.24 -15.39
C LEU A 142 -3.29 -7.79 -15.04
N LEU A 143 -2.68 -7.22 -13.99
CA LEU A 143 -2.86 -5.80 -13.63
C LEU A 143 -2.16 -4.84 -14.60
N ILE A 144 -1.02 -5.25 -15.19
CA ILE A 144 -0.27 -4.42 -16.15
C ILE A 144 -0.82 -4.52 -17.57
N SER A 145 -1.46 -5.64 -17.94
CA SER A 145 -2.01 -5.86 -19.30
C SER A 145 -3.48 -5.45 -19.45
N GLY A 146 -4.07 -4.85 -18.43
CA GLY A 146 -5.46 -4.34 -18.41
C GLY A 146 -5.59 -2.82 -18.56
N ALA A 147 -4.68 -2.15 -19.28
CA ALA A 147 -4.77 -0.73 -19.66
C ALA A 147 -4.73 -0.56 -21.18
#